data_AF-A0A6P4Y6K1-F1
#
_entry.id   AF-A0A6P4Y6K1-F1
#
_cell.length_a   1.000
_cell.length_b   1.000
_cell.length_c   1.000
_cell.angle_alpha   90.00
_cell.angle_beta   90.00
_cell.angle_gamma   90.00
#
_symmetry.space_group_name_H-M   'P 1'
#
loop_
_entity.id
_entity.type
_entity.pdbx_description
1 polymer ?
#
loop_
_entity_poly.entity_id
_entity_poly.type
_entity_poly.pdbx_seq_one_letter_code
_entity_poly.pdbx_strand_id
1 'polypeptide(L)'
;MAAQTATTKFSDNYDLKEELGKGAFSIVRRCVQKATSAEFAAKIINTKKLSARDHQKLEREARICRLLKHANIVRLHDSIPEEGFHYLVFDLVTGGELFEDIVAREYYSEADASHCIQQILEAVLHCHQNDIVHRDLKPENLLLASKQKGAAVKLADFGLAIEVNGDQQAWYGFAGTPGYLSPEVLRKDPYGKPVDMWACGVILYILLVGYPPFWDEDQHKLYSQIKAGAYDYPSPEWDTVTPEAKNLINSMLNLNPAKRITAEQALRHPWICQRERVASQIHRQETVDCLKKFNARRKLKGAILTTMLATRNFSSKSLLSKKTDAKRRSVQSLADGNSTSSISSVTLMQGSAEGSIVEDDEVKARKQEIIRMTENLIECITNADYEAYTKICEPGMTAFEPEALGNLVYGMDFHRFYFEHALTKNSKATNTTILNPHVHLLGEDAAYIAYIRLTQCIDRNGMPVTLQSEETRVWQKRDGKWQCVHFHRSGSPSCPAK
;
A
#
# COMPACT_ATOMS: atom_id res chain seq x y z
N MET A 1 53.19 -10.60 -0.50
CA MET A 1 52.12 -9.65 -0.91
C MET A 1 50.88 -9.99 -0.11
N ALA A 2 50.39 -9.08 0.72
CA ALA A 2 49.19 -9.30 1.52
C ALA A 2 47.95 -9.28 0.60
N ALA A 3 47.09 -10.29 0.73
CA ALA A 3 45.80 -10.32 0.08
C ALA A 3 44.96 -9.14 0.57
N GLN A 4 44.51 -8.28 -0.34
CA GLN A 4 43.58 -7.20 -0.05
C GLN A 4 42.28 -7.81 0.49
N THR A 5 41.98 -7.56 1.76
CA THR A 5 40.67 -7.79 2.34
C THR A 5 39.66 -6.92 1.60
N ALA A 6 38.79 -7.53 0.80
CA ALA A 6 37.71 -6.84 0.11
C ALA A 6 36.88 -6.05 1.15
N THR A 7 36.84 -4.74 0.99
CA THR A 7 36.08 -3.82 1.84
C THR A 7 34.59 -4.17 1.75
N THR A 8 33.97 -4.51 2.88
CA THR A 8 32.56 -4.97 2.95
C THR A 8 31.55 -3.83 2.99
N LYS A 9 31.98 -2.57 2.95
CA LYS A 9 31.07 -1.41 2.98
C LYS A 9 30.53 -1.11 1.58
N PHE A 10 29.26 -0.75 1.52
CA PHE A 10 28.59 -0.29 0.31
C PHE A 10 29.30 0.95 -0.27
N SER A 11 29.61 1.93 0.58
CA SER A 11 30.22 3.20 0.15
C SER A 11 31.64 3.05 -0.39
N ASP A 12 32.35 1.97 -0.06
CA ASP A 12 33.66 1.68 -0.62
C ASP A 12 33.54 1.18 -2.06
N ASN A 13 32.48 0.43 -2.38
CA ASN A 13 32.30 -0.28 -3.65
C ASN A 13 31.34 0.42 -4.64
N TYR A 14 30.43 1.28 -4.16
CA TYR A 14 29.36 1.88 -4.97
C TYR A 14 29.18 3.38 -4.71
N ASP A 15 28.84 4.12 -5.76
CA ASP A 15 28.42 5.52 -5.69
C ASP A 15 26.91 5.65 -5.85
N LEU A 16 26.21 6.23 -4.86
CA LEU A 16 24.78 6.53 -4.94
C LEU A 16 24.50 7.70 -5.88
N LYS A 17 23.43 7.59 -6.67
CA LYS A 17 22.94 8.59 -7.63
C LYS A 17 21.49 8.96 -7.30
N GLU A 18 20.65 9.32 -8.27
CA GLU A 18 19.28 9.77 -8.03
C GLU A 18 18.36 8.71 -7.41
N GLU A 19 17.26 9.17 -6.80
CA GLU A 19 16.18 8.31 -6.27
C GLU A 19 15.30 7.80 -7.42
N LEU A 20 15.03 6.50 -7.42
CA LEU A 20 14.17 5.81 -8.39
C LEU A 20 12.78 5.51 -7.80
N GLY A 21 12.69 5.36 -6.48
CA GLY A 21 11.43 5.09 -5.80
C GLY A 21 11.56 5.03 -4.28
N LYS A 22 10.42 5.04 -3.58
CA LYS A 22 10.36 5.07 -2.11
C LYS A 22 9.29 4.14 -1.58
N GLY A 23 9.65 3.33 -0.61
CA GLY A 23 8.74 2.48 0.17
C GLY A 23 8.60 2.95 1.61
N ALA A 24 7.82 2.22 2.41
CA ALA A 24 7.57 2.57 3.80
C ALA A 24 8.85 2.67 4.66
N PHE A 25 9.79 1.73 4.46
CA PHE A 25 11.05 1.64 5.25
C PHE A 25 12.31 1.60 4.39
N SER A 26 12.17 1.82 3.09
CA SER A 26 13.27 1.76 2.13
C SER A 26 13.18 2.86 1.08
N ILE A 27 14.32 3.19 0.50
CA ILE A 27 14.44 4.06 -0.67
C ILE A 27 15.24 3.28 -1.71
N VAL A 28 14.81 3.32 -2.97
CA VAL A 28 15.54 2.74 -4.09
C VAL A 28 16.26 3.87 -4.80
N ARG A 29 17.59 3.77 -4.93
CA ARG A 29 18.42 4.73 -5.66
C ARG A 29 19.21 4.03 -6.74
N ARG A 30 19.49 4.71 -7.85
CA ARG A 30 20.50 4.24 -8.80
C ARG A 30 21.86 4.28 -8.11
N CYS A 31 22.70 3.29 -8.35
CA CYS A 31 24.09 3.30 -7.93
C CYS A 31 25.03 2.79 -9.04
N VAL A 32 26.30 3.18 -8.96
CA VAL A 32 27.34 2.79 -9.92
C VAL A 32 28.45 2.07 -9.15
N GLN A 33 28.81 0.88 -9.58
CA GLN A 33 29.91 0.12 -8.98
C GLN A 33 31.25 0.74 -9.40
N LYS A 34 32.09 1.14 -8.43
CA LYS A 34 33.32 1.89 -8.70
C LYS A 34 34.34 1.12 -9.54
N ALA A 35 34.46 -0.18 -9.33
CA ALA A 35 35.46 -1.01 -10.00
C ALA A 35 35.15 -1.25 -11.49
N THR A 36 33.87 -1.30 -11.86
CA THR A 36 33.42 -1.73 -13.21
C THR A 36 32.66 -0.63 -13.96
N SER A 37 32.27 0.44 -13.27
CA SER A 37 31.31 1.45 -13.75
C SER A 37 29.93 0.89 -14.15
N ALA A 38 29.60 -0.34 -13.75
CA ALA A 38 28.29 -0.93 -14.00
C ALA A 38 27.21 -0.27 -13.12
N GLU A 39 26.01 -0.08 -13.68
CA GLU A 39 24.89 0.58 -13.01
C GLU A 39 23.89 -0.43 -12.42
N PHE A 40 23.36 -0.11 -11.24
CA PHE A 40 22.45 -0.96 -10.46
C PHE A 40 21.38 -0.12 -9.76
N ALA A 41 20.38 -0.80 -9.20
CA ALA A 41 19.41 -0.21 -8.28
C ALA A 41 19.69 -0.70 -6.85
N ALA A 42 20.05 0.21 -5.95
CA ALA A 42 20.23 -0.10 -4.53
C ALA A 42 18.94 0.19 -3.76
N LYS A 43 18.31 -0.86 -3.22
CA LYS A 43 17.24 -0.75 -2.22
C LYS A 43 17.89 -0.60 -0.85
N ILE A 44 17.83 0.62 -0.32
CA ILE A 44 18.44 1.04 0.94
C ILE A 44 17.38 0.96 2.03
N ILE A 45 17.53 0.03 2.96
CA ILE A 45 16.56 -0.24 4.02
C ILE A 45 17.11 0.26 5.35
N ASN A 46 16.33 1.05 6.08
CA ASN A 46 16.74 1.53 7.40
C ASN A 46 16.44 0.49 8.48
N THR A 47 17.43 -0.32 8.85
CA THR A 47 17.26 -1.43 9.81
C THR A 47 16.95 -0.94 11.22
N LYS A 48 17.36 0.29 11.60
CA LYS A 48 17.00 0.89 12.91
C LYS A 48 15.50 1.14 13.08
N LYS A 49 14.73 1.22 11.98
CA LYS A 49 13.27 1.41 12.00
C LYS A 49 12.49 0.09 11.94
N LEU A 50 13.17 -1.05 11.78
CA LEU A 50 12.50 -2.33 11.58
C LEU A 50 12.23 -3.03 12.92
N SER A 51 11.04 -3.62 13.06
CA SER A 51 10.76 -4.57 14.12
C SER A 51 11.59 -5.87 13.93
N ALA A 52 11.68 -6.72 14.96
CA ALA A 52 12.32 -8.04 14.82
C ALA A 52 11.66 -8.89 13.72
N ARG A 53 10.33 -8.77 13.57
CA ARG A 53 9.57 -9.43 12.51
C ARG A 53 9.94 -8.91 11.12
N ASP A 54 10.17 -7.62 10.97
CA ASP A 54 10.54 -7.04 9.67
C ASP A 54 12.00 -7.32 9.30
N HIS A 55 12.88 -7.50 10.28
CA HIS A 55 14.23 -8.05 10.03
C HIS A 55 14.16 -9.46 9.45
N GLN A 56 13.32 -10.35 10.01
CA GLN A 56 13.14 -11.70 9.47
C GLN A 56 12.58 -11.69 8.03
N LYS A 57 11.65 -10.76 7.73
CA LYS A 57 11.15 -10.58 6.36
C LYS A 57 12.25 -10.13 5.41
N LEU A 58 13.11 -9.20 5.84
CA LEU A 58 14.25 -8.73 5.05
C LEU A 58 15.24 -9.86 4.75
N GLU A 59 15.61 -10.65 5.76
CA GLU A 59 16.50 -11.80 5.56
C GLU A 59 15.91 -12.83 4.59
N ARG A 60 14.59 -13.07 4.69
CA ARG A 60 13.88 -13.94 3.75
C ARG A 60 13.88 -13.36 2.33
N GLU A 61 13.56 -12.07 2.16
CA GLU A 61 13.56 -11.39 0.87
C GLU A 61 14.95 -11.49 0.20
N ALA A 62 16.02 -11.19 0.95
CA ALA A 62 17.38 -11.28 0.45
C ALA A 62 17.77 -12.71 0.04
N ARG A 63 17.39 -13.72 0.84
CA ARG A 63 17.62 -15.13 0.55
C ARG A 63 16.89 -15.56 -0.73
N ILE A 64 15.60 -15.26 -0.83
CA ILE A 64 14.77 -15.58 -2.00
C ILE A 64 15.34 -14.93 -3.26
N CYS A 65 15.63 -13.62 -3.23
CA CYS A 65 16.14 -12.92 -4.40
C CYS A 65 17.53 -13.41 -4.84
N ARG A 66 18.34 -13.96 -3.92
CA ARG A 66 19.64 -14.58 -4.25
C ARG A 66 19.49 -15.93 -4.97
N LEU A 67 18.44 -16.69 -4.64
CA LEU A 67 18.11 -17.97 -5.27
C LEU A 67 17.58 -17.77 -6.68
N LEU A 68 16.70 -16.79 -6.88
CA LEU A 68 16.01 -16.57 -8.14
C LEU A 68 16.90 -15.88 -9.18
N LYS A 69 17.34 -16.66 -10.18
CA LYS A 69 18.12 -16.19 -11.33
C LYS A 69 17.39 -16.53 -12.62
N HIS A 70 16.66 -15.55 -13.16
CA HIS A 70 15.87 -15.72 -14.38
C HIS A 70 15.87 -14.42 -15.20
N ALA A 71 15.77 -14.52 -16.52
CA ALA A 71 15.79 -13.34 -17.41
C ALA A 71 14.65 -12.36 -17.09
N ASN A 72 13.48 -12.89 -16.75
CA ASN A 72 12.26 -12.14 -16.40
C ASN A 72 12.09 -11.88 -14.90
N ILE A 73 13.16 -11.97 -14.10
CA ILE A 73 13.17 -11.57 -12.68
C ILE A 73 14.25 -10.50 -12.49
N VAL A 74 13.98 -9.48 -11.67
CA VAL A 74 14.98 -8.50 -11.26
C VAL A 74 15.98 -9.19 -10.33
N ARG A 75 17.22 -9.40 -10.80
CA ARG A 75 18.23 -10.16 -10.08
C ARG A 75 18.83 -9.36 -8.92
N LEU A 76 19.03 -10.01 -7.78
CA LEU A 76 19.88 -9.50 -6.70
C LEU A 76 21.35 -9.87 -6.97
N HIS A 77 22.21 -8.87 -7.05
CA HIS A 77 23.66 -9.02 -7.23
C HIS A 77 24.39 -9.08 -5.90
N ASP A 78 24.00 -8.22 -4.96
CA ASP A 78 24.70 -8.09 -3.68
C ASP A 78 23.74 -7.76 -2.53
N SER A 79 24.11 -8.16 -1.31
CA SER A 79 23.37 -7.89 -0.09
C SER A 79 24.34 -7.51 1.01
N ILE A 80 24.39 -6.21 1.31
CA ILE A 80 25.42 -5.61 2.15
C ILE A 80 24.76 -5.07 3.42
N PRO A 81 24.89 -5.76 4.57
CA PRO A 81 24.47 -5.23 5.85
C PRO A 81 25.52 -4.24 6.38
N GLU A 82 25.06 -3.06 6.82
CA GLU A 82 25.86 -2.05 7.50
C GLU A 82 25.19 -1.59 8.80
N GLU A 83 25.88 -0.77 9.60
CA GLU A 83 25.31 -0.25 10.84
C GLU A 83 24.10 0.65 10.59
N GLY A 84 22.91 0.10 10.84
CA GLY A 84 21.63 0.80 10.73
C GLY A 84 21.03 0.88 9.33
N PHE A 85 21.68 0.28 8.33
CA PHE A 85 21.18 0.17 6.97
C PHE A 85 21.48 -1.20 6.37
N HIS A 86 20.62 -1.68 5.48
CA HIS A 86 20.88 -2.86 4.65
C HIS A 86 20.69 -2.47 3.19
N TYR A 87 21.68 -2.75 2.36
CA TYR A 87 21.66 -2.48 0.93
C TYR A 87 21.42 -3.77 0.16
N LEU A 88 20.36 -3.81 -0.63
CA LEU A 88 20.12 -4.86 -1.60
C LEU A 88 20.36 -4.29 -3.00
N VAL A 89 21.37 -4.80 -3.71
CA VAL A 89 21.80 -4.29 -5.02
C VAL A 89 21.19 -5.15 -6.12
N PHE A 90 20.27 -4.58 -6.89
CA PHE A 90 19.51 -5.24 -7.93
C PHE A 90 19.90 -4.78 -9.34
N ASP A 91 19.50 -5.54 -10.36
CA ASP A 91 19.46 -5.07 -11.76
C ASP A 91 18.81 -3.67 -11.81
N LEU A 92 19.45 -2.74 -12.52
CA LEU A 92 18.80 -1.47 -12.86
C LEU A 92 17.84 -1.69 -14.03
N VAL A 93 16.54 -1.48 -13.79
CA VAL A 93 15.50 -1.50 -14.83
C VAL A 93 15.07 -0.07 -15.14
N THR A 94 15.05 0.29 -16.43
CA THR A 94 14.85 1.69 -16.88
C THR A 94 13.61 1.89 -17.76
N GLY A 95 12.90 0.81 -18.08
CA GLY A 95 11.70 0.86 -18.91
C GLY A 95 10.44 1.34 -18.19
N GLY A 96 10.44 1.37 -16.86
CA GLY A 96 9.27 1.72 -16.06
C GLY A 96 8.29 0.56 -15.91
N GLU A 97 7.05 0.87 -15.55
CA GLU A 97 5.97 -0.13 -15.37
C GLU A 97 5.42 -0.59 -16.73
N LEU A 98 5.22 -1.90 -16.90
CA LEU A 98 4.67 -2.50 -18.13
C LEU A 98 3.37 -1.84 -18.59
N PHE A 99 2.46 -1.57 -17.64
CA PHE A 99 1.15 -0.99 -17.92
C PHE A 99 1.22 0.44 -18.44
N GLU A 100 2.27 1.20 -18.10
CA GLU A 100 2.48 2.55 -18.62
C GLU A 100 3.02 2.52 -20.04
N ASP A 101 3.91 1.58 -20.33
CA ASP A 101 4.44 1.37 -21.68
C ASP A 101 3.34 0.95 -22.65
N ILE A 102 2.45 0.03 -22.25
CA ILE A 102 1.31 -0.37 -23.10
C ILE A 102 0.45 0.84 -23.50
N VAL A 103 0.20 1.77 -22.57
CA VAL A 103 -0.59 2.99 -22.84
C VAL A 103 0.13 3.95 -23.80
N ALA A 104 1.46 3.88 -23.89
CA ALA A 104 2.26 4.71 -24.78
C ALA A 104 2.45 4.09 -26.19
N ARG A 105 2.00 2.86 -26.43
CA ARG A 105 2.13 2.20 -27.74
C ARG A 105 1.05 2.70 -28.70
N GLU A 106 1.45 2.95 -29.95
CA GLU A 106 0.52 3.21 -31.06
C GLU A 106 -0.30 1.97 -31.44
N TYR A 107 0.22 0.77 -31.14
CA TYR A 107 -0.40 -0.49 -31.46
C TYR A 107 -0.27 -1.47 -30.30
N TYR A 108 -1.39 -2.10 -29.97
CA TYR A 108 -1.53 -3.10 -28.93
C TYR A 108 -2.65 -4.08 -29.29
N SER A 109 -2.34 -5.38 -29.22
CA SER A 109 -3.20 -6.50 -29.62
C SER A 109 -3.22 -7.63 -28.58
N GLU A 110 -4.03 -8.68 -28.81
CA GLU A 110 -3.97 -9.88 -27.96
C GLU A 110 -2.62 -10.58 -28.04
N ALA A 111 -1.96 -10.55 -29.20
CA ALA A 111 -0.64 -11.14 -29.34
C ALA A 111 0.40 -10.43 -28.47
N ASP A 112 0.31 -9.11 -28.33
CA ASP A 112 1.16 -8.35 -27.40
C ASP A 112 0.86 -8.74 -25.94
N ALA A 113 -0.43 -8.82 -25.56
CA ALA A 113 -0.85 -9.26 -24.23
C ALA A 113 -0.37 -10.68 -23.92
N SER A 114 -0.47 -11.59 -24.89
CA SER A 114 0.00 -12.97 -24.82
C SER A 114 1.53 -13.02 -24.65
N HIS A 115 2.27 -12.16 -25.34
CA HIS A 115 3.72 -12.06 -25.17
C HIS A 115 4.13 -11.54 -23.78
N CYS A 116 3.39 -10.56 -23.25
CA CYS A 116 3.60 -10.06 -21.90
C CYS A 116 3.33 -11.13 -20.84
N ILE A 117 2.16 -11.79 -20.89
CA ILE A 117 1.79 -12.79 -19.88
C ILE A 117 2.68 -14.04 -19.96
N GLN A 118 3.20 -14.40 -21.14
CA GLN A 118 4.17 -15.48 -21.26
C GLN A 118 5.41 -15.21 -20.40
N GLN A 119 6.01 -14.02 -20.51
CA GLN A 119 7.20 -13.66 -19.75
C GLN A 119 6.94 -13.62 -18.24
N ILE A 120 5.73 -13.20 -17.84
CA ILE A 120 5.27 -13.24 -16.45
C ILE A 120 5.17 -14.69 -15.98
N LEU A 121 4.55 -15.57 -16.77
CA LEU A 121 4.41 -17.00 -16.46
C LEU A 121 5.76 -17.72 -16.40
N GLU A 122 6.72 -17.37 -17.25
CA GLU A 122 8.09 -17.90 -17.20
C GLU A 122 8.79 -17.52 -15.88
N ALA A 123 8.65 -16.26 -15.44
CA ALA A 123 9.14 -15.84 -14.12
C ALA A 123 8.44 -16.57 -12.97
N VAL A 124 7.11 -16.70 -13.02
CA VAL A 124 6.32 -17.38 -11.99
C VAL A 124 6.66 -18.88 -11.95
N LEU A 125 6.81 -19.53 -13.09
CA LEU A 125 7.24 -20.92 -13.16
C LEU A 125 8.62 -21.11 -12.52
N HIS A 126 9.57 -20.23 -12.81
CA HIS A 126 10.91 -20.27 -12.20
C HIS A 126 10.83 -20.12 -10.67
N CYS A 127 9.98 -19.22 -10.16
CA CYS A 127 9.70 -19.12 -8.72
C CYS A 127 9.13 -20.44 -8.18
N HIS A 128 8.12 -21.00 -8.83
CA HIS A 128 7.41 -22.21 -8.38
C HIS A 128 8.31 -23.45 -8.41
N GLN A 129 9.24 -23.56 -9.36
CA GLN A 129 10.25 -24.62 -9.42
C GLN A 129 11.31 -24.52 -8.32
N ASN A 130 11.52 -23.32 -7.78
CA ASN A 130 12.38 -23.07 -6.62
C ASN A 130 11.60 -23.00 -5.31
N ASP A 131 10.36 -23.53 -5.31
CA ASP A 131 9.44 -23.51 -4.16
C ASP A 131 9.22 -22.12 -3.54
N ILE A 132 9.20 -21.09 -4.38
CA ILE A 132 8.88 -19.73 -4.00
C ILE A 132 7.48 -19.36 -4.49
N VAL A 133 6.68 -18.76 -3.60
CA VAL A 133 5.38 -18.15 -3.94
C VAL A 133 5.48 -16.65 -3.71
N HIS A 134 5.13 -15.85 -4.72
CA HIS A 134 5.32 -14.40 -4.68
C HIS A 134 4.28 -13.70 -3.80
N ARG A 135 2.99 -14.09 -3.91
CA ARG A 135 1.83 -13.58 -3.14
C ARG A 135 1.45 -12.11 -3.33
N ASP A 136 2.10 -11.40 -4.25
CA ASP A 136 1.79 -9.97 -4.50
C ASP A 136 2.06 -9.60 -5.97
N LEU A 137 1.65 -10.48 -6.89
CA LEU A 137 1.67 -10.19 -8.32
C LEU A 137 0.62 -9.12 -8.64
N LYS A 138 1.07 -8.02 -9.23
CA LYS A 138 0.26 -6.85 -9.58
C LYS A 138 1.01 -5.96 -10.59
N PRO A 139 0.35 -5.03 -11.29
CA PRO A 139 0.96 -4.11 -12.25
C PRO A 139 2.21 -3.40 -11.75
N GLU A 140 2.23 -2.94 -10.49
CA GLU A 140 3.37 -2.25 -9.87
C GLU A 140 4.67 -3.06 -9.89
N ASN A 141 4.55 -4.39 -9.85
CA ASN A 141 5.66 -5.33 -9.72
C ASN A 141 6.11 -5.88 -11.09
N LEU A 142 5.54 -5.36 -12.19
CA LEU A 142 5.85 -5.77 -13.55
C LEU A 142 6.56 -4.63 -14.29
N LEU A 143 7.88 -4.71 -14.33
CA LEU A 143 8.74 -3.66 -14.87
C LEU A 143 9.29 -4.06 -16.23
N LEU A 144 9.70 -3.08 -17.04
CA LEU A 144 10.40 -3.30 -18.30
C LEU A 144 11.90 -3.07 -18.11
N ALA A 145 12.71 -3.98 -18.67
CA ALA A 145 14.17 -3.90 -18.57
C ALA A 145 14.72 -2.58 -19.11
N SER A 146 14.17 -2.07 -20.21
CA SER A 146 14.52 -0.78 -20.82
C SER A 146 13.34 -0.20 -21.60
N LYS A 147 13.51 1.01 -22.17
CA LYS A 147 12.54 1.62 -23.09
C LYS A 147 12.65 1.14 -24.54
N GLN A 148 13.57 0.21 -24.82
CA GLN A 148 13.73 -0.31 -26.18
C GLN A 148 12.51 -1.15 -26.57
N LYS A 149 12.11 -1.07 -27.84
CA LYS A 149 11.02 -1.90 -28.37
C LYS A 149 11.36 -3.38 -28.17
N GLY A 150 10.46 -4.13 -27.55
CA GLY A 150 10.67 -5.54 -27.23
C GLY A 150 11.51 -5.78 -25.96
N ALA A 151 11.69 -4.77 -25.10
CA ALA A 151 12.32 -4.97 -23.80
C ALA A 151 11.59 -6.04 -22.98
N ALA A 152 12.37 -6.88 -22.30
CA ALA A 152 11.83 -7.96 -21.49
C ALA A 152 11.03 -7.44 -20.28
N VAL A 153 9.93 -8.11 -19.97
CA VAL A 153 9.18 -7.94 -18.71
C VAL A 153 9.98 -8.59 -17.59
N LYS A 154 10.17 -7.86 -16.48
CA LYS A 154 10.88 -8.30 -15.29
C LYS A 154 9.98 -8.17 -14.06
N LEU A 155 9.78 -9.29 -13.38
CA LEU A 155 9.10 -9.35 -12.08
C LEU A 155 10.01 -8.79 -10.98
N ALA A 156 9.46 -7.90 -10.17
CA ALA A 156 10.12 -7.20 -9.08
C ALA A 156 9.38 -7.37 -7.74
N ASP A 157 10.06 -6.98 -6.65
CA ASP A 157 9.56 -6.91 -5.27
C ASP A 157 9.05 -8.23 -4.64
N PHE A 158 9.97 -8.97 -4.04
CA PHE A 158 9.71 -10.22 -3.32
C PHE A 158 9.47 -10.01 -1.80
N GLY A 159 9.14 -8.80 -1.35
CA GLY A 159 8.99 -8.49 0.08
C GLY A 159 7.90 -9.31 0.80
N LEU A 160 6.89 -9.80 0.06
CA LEU A 160 5.84 -10.68 0.57
C LEU A 160 6.03 -12.16 0.21
N ALA A 161 7.09 -12.51 -0.51
CA ALA A 161 7.33 -13.87 -0.95
C ALA A 161 7.61 -14.82 0.22
N ILE A 162 7.33 -16.10 -0.01
CA ILE A 162 7.53 -17.20 0.94
C ILE A 162 8.18 -18.39 0.26
N GLU A 163 8.90 -19.18 1.05
CA GLU A 163 9.32 -20.52 0.68
C GLU A 163 8.21 -21.50 1.10
N VAL A 164 7.89 -22.43 0.21
CA VAL A 164 7.01 -23.58 0.47
C VAL A 164 7.83 -24.86 0.39
N ASN A 165 7.25 -26.01 0.76
CA ASN A 165 7.92 -27.30 0.64
C ASN A 165 7.22 -28.13 -0.45
N GLY A 166 7.74 -28.11 -1.67
CA GLY A 166 7.09 -28.74 -2.82
C GLY A 166 5.66 -28.22 -3.00
N ASP A 167 4.69 -29.14 -3.02
CA ASP A 167 3.26 -28.83 -3.19
C ASP A 167 2.48 -28.76 -1.85
N GLN A 168 3.18 -28.76 -0.71
CA GLN A 168 2.53 -28.63 0.60
C GLN A 168 1.87 -27.25 0.75
N GLN A 169 0.57 -27.28 1.09
CA GLN A 169 -0.19 -26.08 1.41
C GLN A 169 -0.21 -25.84 2.91
N ALA A 170 -0.07 -24.58 3.30
CA ALA A 170 -0.15 -24.17 4.71
C ALA A 170 -0.75 -22.76 4.81
N TRP A 171 -1.08 -22.35 6.04
CA TRP A 171 -1.52 -20.99 6.29
C TRP A 171 -0.31 -20.07 6.51
N TYR A 172 0.07 -19.30 5.50
CA TYR A 172 1.20 -18.36 5.56
C TYR A 172 0.79 -16.92 5.95
N GLY A 173 -0.43 -16.77 6.48
CA GLY A 173 -1.02 -15.49 6.86
C GLY A 173 -1.72 -14.75 5.72
N PHE A 174 -2.45 -13.70 6.08
CA PHE A 174 -3.14 -12.83 5.14
C PHE A 174 -2.18 -11.76 4.62
N ALA A 175 -1.82 -11.82 3.34
CA ALA A 175 -0.92 -10.88 2.67
C ALA A 175 -1.24 -10.79 1.17
N GLY A 176 -1.01 -9.62 0.58
CA GLY A 176 -1.24 -9.33 -0.84
C GLY A 176 -2.15 -8.11 -1.04
N THR A 177 -2.28 -7.69 -2.30
CA THR A 177 -3.08 -6.51 -2.67
C THR A 177 -4.55 -6.92 -2.93
N PRO A 178 -5.57 -6.24 -2.33
CA PRO A 178 -6.97 -6.69 -2.31
C PRO A 178 -7.56 -7.23 -3.62
N GLY A 179 -7.39 -6.53 -4.74
CA GLY A 179 -7.95 -6.92 -6.04
C GLY A 179 -7.26 -8.12 -6.71
N TYR A 180 -6.13 -8.58 -6.17
CA TYR A 180 -5.33 -9.70 -6.69
C TYR A 180 -5.31 -10.90 -5.72
N LEU A 181 -5.95 -10.77 -4.55
CA LEU A 181 -6.04 -11.84 -3.57
C LEU A 181 -6.89 -13.00 -4.12
N SER A 182 -6.38 -14.22 -3.95
CA SER A 182 -7.11 -15.45 -4.31
C SER A 182 -8.21 -15.80 -3.29
N PRO A 183 -9.28 -16.52 -3.69
CA PRO A 183 -10.37 -16.91 -2.82
C PRO A 183 -9.93 -17.67 -1.56
N GLU A 184 -8.99 -18.60 -1.68
CA GLU A 184 -8.49 -19.41 -0.56
C GLU A 184 -7.81 -18.56 0.53
N VAL A 185 -7.08 -17.50 0.16
CA VAL A 185 -6.48 -16.56 1.11
C VAL A 185 -7.58 -15.78 1.86
N LEU A 186 -8.64 -15.37 1.16
CA LEU A 186 -9.78 -14.66 1.75
C LEU A 186 -10.64 -15.55 2.66
N ARG A 187 -10.74 -16.85 2.34
CA ARG A 187 -11.41 -17.86 3.17
C ARG A 187 -10.57 -18.32 4.36
N LYS A 188 -9.29 -17.95 4.38
CA LYS A 188 -8.30 -18.39 5.36
C LYS A 188 -7.97 -19.89 5.28
N ASP A 189 -8.12 -20.45 4.09
CA ASP A 189 -7.73 -21.83 3.80
C ASP A 189 -6.21 -21.93 3.66
N PRO A 190 -5.59 -23.10 3.91
CA PRO A 190 -4.21 -23.35 3.51
C PRO A 190 -4.03 -23.08 2.01
N TYR A 191 -2.89 -22.50 1.64
CA TYR A 191 -2.61 -22.14 0.25
C TYR A 191 -1.14 -22.39 -0.11
N GLY A 192 -0.81 -22.21 -1.38
CA GLY A 192 0.53 -22.38 -1.93
C GLY A 192 0.68 -21.73 -3.30
N LYS A 193 1.46 -22.33 -4.20
CA LYS A 193 1.73 -21.86 -5.57
C LYS A 193 0.50 -21.38 -6.38
N PRO A 194 -0.72 -21.98 -6.26
CA PRO A 194 -1.89 -21.54 -7.03
C PRO A 194 -2.34 -20.10 -6.81
N VAL A 195 -1.98 -19.44 -5.71
CA VAL A 195 -2.38 -18.04 -5.46
C VAL A 195 -1.78 -17.07 -6.47
N ASP A 196 -0.56 -17.35 -6.94
CA ASP A 196 0.11 -16.55 -7.98
C ASP A 196 -0.60 -16.71 -9.33
N MET A 197 -1.13 -17.90 -9.61
CA MET A 197 -1.88 -18.17 -10.85
C MET A 197 -3.22 -17.43 -10.89
N TRP A 198 -3.87 -17.26 -9.73
CA TRP A 198 -5.07 -16.41 -9.65
C TRP A 198 -4.73 -14.96 -10.00
N ALA A 199 -3.66 -14.41 -9.41
CA ALA A 199 -3.22 -13.06 -9.71
C ALA A 199 -2.82 -12.89 -11.18
N CYS A 200 -2.21 -13.89 -11.81
CA CYS A 200 -1.95 -13.90 -13.25
C CYS A 200 -3.25 -13.82 -14.07
N GLY A 201 -4.33 -14.49 -13.65
CA GLY A 201 -5.64 -14.39 -14.29
C GLY A 201 -6.23 -12.98 -14.22
N VAL A 202 -6.12 -12.34 -13.05
CA VAL A 202 -6.53 -10.94 -12.85
C VAL A 202 -5.70 -10.01 -13.75
N ILE A 203 -4.38 -10.18 -13.80
CA ILE A 203 -3.48 -9.40 -14.64
C ILE A 203 -3.81 -9.58 -16.13
N LEU A 204 -4.01 -10.82 -16.58
CA LEU A 204 -4.35 -11.13 -17.97
C LEU A 204 -5.69 -10.50 -18.38
N TYR A 205 -6.69 -10.53 -17.51
CA TYR A 205 -7.96 -9.85 -17.75
C TYR A 205 -7.73 -8.35 -18.00
N ILE A 206 -6.97 -7.68 -17.12
CA ILE A 206 -6.67 -6.24 -17.28
C ILE A 206 -5.84 -5.99 -18.55
N LEU A 207 -4.88 -6.86 -18.88
CA LEU A 207 -4.08 -6.72 -20.11
C LEU A 207 -4.94 -6.73 -21.38
N LEU A 208 -6.13 -7.35 -21.37
CA LEU A 208 -6.98 -7.48 -22.56
C LEU A 208 -8.01 -6.37 -22.70
N VAL A 209 -8.55 -5.84 -21.60
CA VAL A 209 -9.65 -4.85 -21.62
C VAL A 209 -9.42 -3.60 -20.77
N GLY A 210 -8.35 -3.55 -19.98
CA GLY A 210 -7.93 -2.36 -19.27
C GLY A 210 -8.67 -2.03 -17.97
N TYR A 211 -9.55 -2.93 -17.51
CA TYR A 211 -10.21 -2.84 -16.20
C TYR A 211 -10.15 -4.19 -15.47
N PRO A 212 -10.21 -4.21 -14.12
CA PRO A 212 -10.11 -5.44 -13.34
C PRO A 212 -11.40 -6.28 -13.37
N PRO A 213 -11.31 -7.62 -13.26
CA PRO A 213 -12.47 -8.52 -13.21
C PRO A 213 -13.27 -8.41 -11.91
N PHE A 214 -12.64 -7.95 -10.82
CA PHE A 214 -13.26 -7.75 -9.53
C PHE A 214 -13.01 -6.33 -9.06
N TRP A 215 -14.08 -5.60 -8.75
CA TRP A 215 -13.97 -4.24 -8.26
C TRP A 215 -15.21 -3.82 -7.46
N ASP A 216 -14.96 -3.18 -6.32
CA ASP A 216 -15.96 -2.47 -5.55
C ASP A 216 -15.26 -1.37 -4.74
N GLU A 217 -16.00 -0.34 -4.34
CA GLU A 217 -15.51 0.67 -3.39
C GLU A 217 -15.48 0.12 -1.96
N ASP A 218 -16.43 -0.75 -1.64
CA ASP A 218 -16.48 -1.49 -0.39
C ASP A 218 -15.61 -2.74 -0.49
N GLN A 219 -14.56 -2.77 0.34
CA GLN A 219 -13.63 -3.88 0.39
C GLN A 219 -14.31 -5.23 0.74
N HIS A 220 -15.37 -5.22 1.55
CA HIS A 220 -16.11 -6.44 1.89
C HIS A 220 -16.90 -6.99 0.69
N LYS A 221 -17.47 -6.10 -0.13
CA LYS A 221 -18.14 -6.50 -1.37
C LYS A 221 -17.14 -7.01 -2.39
N LEU A 222 -15.99 -6.35 -2.56
CA LEU A 222 -14.89 -6.83 -3.39
C LEU A 222 -14.47 -8.25 -2.99
N TYR A 223 -14.23 -8.48 -1.69
CA TYR A 223 -13.88 -9.83 -1.20
C TYR A 223 -14.99 -10.85 -1.42
N SER A 224 -16.25 -10.43 -1.39
CA SER A 224 -17.38 -11.31 -1.67
C SER A 224 -17.44 -11.70 -3.15
N GLN A 225 -17.21 -10.76 -4.07
CA GLN A 225 -17.09 -11.03 -5.51
C GLN A 225 -15.96 -12.02 -5.80
N ILE A 226 -14.77 -11.79 -5.23
CA ILE A 226 -13.60 -12.68 -5.40
C ILE A 226 -13.91 -14.08 -4.89
N LYS A 227 -14.45 -14.21 -3.67
CA LYS A 227 -14.80 -15.52 -3.09
C LYS A 227 -15.88 -16.26 -3.89
N ALA A 228 -16.77 -15.54 -4.57
CA ALA A 228 -17.78 -16.10 -5.44
C ALA A 228 -17.27 -16.39 -6.85
N GLY A 229 -16.11 -15.85 -7.24
CA GLY A 229 -15.62 -15.91 -8.62
C GLY A 229 -16.53 -15.15 -9.57
N ALA A 230 -17.18 -14.09 -9.07
CA ALA A 230 -18.16 -13.31 -9.82
C ALA A 230 -17.44 -12.30 -10.74
N TYR A 231 -17.01 -12.77 -11.90
CA TYR A 231 -16.54 -11.96 -13.02
C TYR A 231 -17.25 -12.42 -14.30
N ASP A 232 -17.30 -11.54 -15.29
CA ASP A 232 -17.92 -11.79 -16.58
C ASP A 232 -17.10 -11.19 -17.73
N TYR A 233 -17.63 -11.33 -18.95
CA TYR A 233 -17.02 -10.84 -20.19
C TYR A 233 -18.03 -9.92 -20.89
N PRO A 234 -18.22 -8.67 -20.39
CA PRO A 234 -19.26 -7.79 -20.88
C PRO A 234 -18.99 -7.31 -22.31
N SER A 235 -20.06 -7.12 -23.06
CA SER A 235 -20.04 -6.50 -24.39
C SER A 235 -19.99 -4.96 -24.27
N PRO A 236 -19.38 -4.26 -25.25
CA PRO A 236 -18.84 -4.79 -26.50
C PRO A 236 -17.37 -5.23 -26.44
N GLU A 237 -16.62 -4.86 -25.40
CA GLU A 237 -15.15 -4.95 -25.40
C GLU A 237 -14.66 -6.40 -25.51
N TRP A 238 -15.39 -7.34 -24.90
CA TRP A 238 -15.07 -8.77 -24.93
C TRP A 238 -15.59 -9.51 -26.17
N ASP A 239 -16.43 -8.92 -27.01
CA ASP A 239 -17.01 -9.60 -28.18
C ASP A 239 -15.93 -9.95 -29.21
N THR A 240 -14.90 -9.12 -29.28
CA THR A 240 -13.75 -9.28 -30.17
C THR A 240 -12.61 -10.09 -29.55
N VAL A 241 -12.72 -10.47 -28.27
CA VAL A 241 -11.69 -11.25 -27.57
C VAL A 241 -11.83 -12.74 -27.87
N THR A 242 -10.72 -13.37 -28.25
CA THR A 242 -10.70 -14.77 -28.67
C THR A 242 -11.23 -15.72 -27.57
N PRO A 243 -11.95 -16.80 -27.94
CA PRO A 243 -12.37 -17.82 -27.01
C PRO A 243 -11.22 -18.43 -26.21
N GLU A 244 -10.04 -18.55 -26.80
CA GLU A 244 -8.85 -19.11 -26.18
C GLU A 244 -8.26 -18.19 -25.11
N ALA A 245 -8.32 -16.86 -25.29
CA ALA A 245 -7.95 -15.91 -24.23
C ALA A 245 -8.88 -16.07 -23.02
N LYS A 246 -10.21 -16.11 -23.25
CA LYS A 246 -11.23 -16.32 -22.21
C LYS A 246 -11.04 -17.68 -21.52
N ASN A 247 -10.70 -18.72 -22.28
CA ASN A 247 -10.43 -20.06 -21.73
C ASN A 247 -9.24 -20.06 -20.77
N LEU A 248 -8.15 -19.37 -21.12
CA LEU A 248 -6.98 -19.24 -20.26
C LEU A 248 -7.31 -18.48 -18.97
N ILE A 249 -8.05 -17.37 -19.07
CA ILE A 249 -8.54 -16.62 -17.90
C ILE A 249 -9.39 -17.52 -17.00
N ASN A 250 -10.37 -18.25 -17.56
CA ASN A 250 -11.22 -19.17 -16.81
C ASN A 250 -10.40 -20.24 -16.06
N SER A 251 -9.32 -20.73 -16.70
CA SER A 251 -8.42 -21.73 -16.13
C SER A 251 -7.58 -21.17 -14.97
N MET A 252 -7.21 -19.89 -15.03
CA MET A 252 -6.49 -19.17 -13.96
C MET A 252 -7.41 -18.70 -12.83
N LEU A 253 -8.61 -18.21 -13.14
CA LEU A 253 -9.62 -17.74 -12.18
C LEU A 253 -10.53 -18.88 -11.70
N ASN A 254 -10.01 -20.11 -11.68
CA ASN A 254 -10.72 -21.24 -11.10
C ASN A 254 -10.74 -21.13 -9.57
N LEU A 255 -11.94 -21.20 -8.99
CA LEU A 255 -12.16 -21.08 -7.54
C LEU A 255 -11.50 -22.19 -6.74
N ASN A 256 -11.35 -23.39 -7.33
CA ASN A 256 -10.69 -24.50 -6.68
C ASN A 256 -9.19 -24.48 -7.03
N PRO A 257 -8.29 -24.17 -6.07
CA PRO A 257 -6.86 -24.09 -6.34
C PRO A 257 -6.25 -25.41 -6.85
N ALA A 258 -6.84 -26.57 -6.53
CA ALA A 258 -6.39 -27.87 -7.04
C ALA A 258 -6.78 -28.12 -8.51
N LYS A 259 -7.76 -27.38 -9.04
CA LYS A 259 -8.18 -27.42 -10.46
C LYS A 259 -7.67 -26.22 -11.25
N ARG A 260 -7.04 -25.25 -10.58
CA ARG A 260 -6.49 -24.05 -11.20
C ARG A 260 -5.25 -24.43 -12.01
N ILE A 261 -5.15 -23.89 -13.22
CA ILE A 261 -4.02 -24.16 -14.12
C ILE A 261 -2.69 -23.78 -13.47
N THR A 262 -1.66 -24.61 -13.65
CA THR A 262 -0.30 -24.30 -13.20
C THR A 262 0.43 -23.39 -14.19
N ALA A 263 1.52 -22.74 -13.77
CA ALA A 263 2.33 -21.92 -14.68
C ALA A 263 2.87 -22.72 -15.87
N GLU A 264 3.31 -23.96 -15.63
CA GLU A 264 3.79 -24.87 -16.68
C GLU A 264 2.69 -25.20 -17.69
N GLN A 265 1.48 -25.52 -17.21
CA GLN A 265 0.32 -25.80 -18.07
C GLN A 265 -0.11 -24.55 -18.86
N ALA A 266 -0.11 -23.39 -18.23
CA ALA A 266 -0.48 -22.12 -18.86
C ALA A 266 0.49 -21.74 -20.01
N LEU A 267 1.79 -21.99 -19.85
CA LEU A 267 2.77 -21.76 -20.92
C LEU A 267 2.57 -22.68 -22.14
N ARG A 268 1.95 -23.85 -21.94
CA ARG A 268 1.58 -24.78 -23.02
C ARG A 268 0.21 -24.48 -23.63
N HIS A 269 -0.55 -23.54 -23.09
CA HIS A 269 -1.87 -23.19 -23.59
C HIS A 269 -1.79 -22.61 -25.02
N PRO A 270 -2.69 -22.99 -25.96
CA PRO A 270 -2.61 -22.57 -27.36
C PRO A 270 -2.52 -21.05 -27.57
N TRP A 271 -3.26 -20.27 -26.77
CA TRP A 271 -3.23 -18.80 -26.81
C TRP A 271 -1.84 -18.20 -26.49
N ILE A 272 -0.97 -18.96 -25.82
CA ILE A 272 0.42 -18.60 -25.51
C ILE A 272 1.39 -19.22 -26.53
N CYS A 273 1.41 -20.55 -26.63
CA CYS A 273 2.44 -21.27 -27.40
C CYS A 273 2.20 -21.25 -28.92
N GLN A 274 0.99 -20.93 -29.37
CA GLN A 274 0.60 -20.80 -30.78
C GLN A 274 0.06 -19.39 -31.09
N ARG A 275 0.54 -18.38 -30.33
CA ARG A 275 0.10 -16.99 -30.38
C ARG A 275 -0.06 -16.43 -31.81
N GLU A 276 0.86 -16.73 -32.72
CA GLU A 276 0.83 -16.24 -34.10
C GLU A 276 -0.43 -16.66 -34.88
N ARG A 277 -1.04 -17.78 -34.50
CA ARG A 277 -2.24 -18.33 -35.15
C ARG A 277 -3.51 -18.11 -34.34
N VAL A 278 -3.40 -18.10 -33.01
CA VAL A 278 -4.54 -18.14 -32.09
C VAL A 278 -4.88 -16.76 -31.53
N ALA A 279 -3.89 -15.93 -31.20
CA ALA A 279 -4.14 -14.62 -30.61
C ALA A 279 -4.47 -13.60 -31.70
N SER A 280 -5.48 -12.77 -31.45
CA SER A 280 -5.90 -11.72 -32.37
C SER A 280 -4.81 -10.65 -32.58
N GLN A 281 -4.56 -10.29 -33.85
CA GLN A 281 -3.68 -9.19 -34.28
C GLN A 281 -4.49 -7.92 -34.57
N ILE A 282 -5.69 -7.78 -34.01
CA ILE A 282 -6.48 -6.56 -34.17
C ILE A 282 -6.01 -5.55 -33.12
N HIS A 283 -5.79 -4.31 -33.54
CA HIS A 283 -5.47 -3.23 -32.61
C HIS A 283 -6.68 -2.93 -31.71
N ARG A 284 -6.45 -2.83 -30.40
CA ARG A 284 -7.47 -2.60 -29.38
C ARG A 284 -7.34 -1.21 -28.73
N GLN A 285 -7.75 -0.16 -29.44
CA GLN A 285 -7.66 1.23 -28.93
C GLN A 285 -8.47 1.44 -27.63
N GLU A 286 -9.66 0.88 -27.54
CA GLU A 286 -10.52 0.99 -26.34
C GLU A 286 -9.84 0.42 -25.09
N THR A 287 -9.12 -0.70 -25.24
CA THR A 287 -8.30 -1.29 -24.16
C THR A 287 -7.23 -0.32 -23.69
N VAL A 288 -6.53 0.34 -24.61
CA VAL A 288 -5.47 1.33 -24.30
C VAL A 288 -6.06 2.51 -23.52
N ASP A 289 -7.21 3.02 -23.93
CA ASP A 289 -7.88 4.14 -23.27
C ASP A 289 -8.36 3.77 -21.85
N CYS A 290 -8.91 2.57 -21.67
CA CYS A 290 -9.29 2.03 -20.36
C CYS A 290 -8.07 1.83 -19.44
N LEU A 291 -6.98 1.27 -19.98
CA LEU A 291 -5.72 1.11 -19.24
C LEU A 291 -5.16 2.45 -18.74
N LYS A 292 -5.26 3.52 -19.55
CA LYS A 292 -4.84 4.87 -19.16
C LYS A 292 -5.61 5.37 -17.93
N LYS A 293 -6.94 5.18 -17.91
CA LYS A 293 -7.79 5.54 -16.77
C LYS A 293 -7.46 4.68 -15.54
N PHE A 294 -7.26 3.38 -15.73
CA PHE A 294 -6.88 2.45 -14.68
C PHE A 294 -5.56 2.84 -14.01
N ASN A 295 -4.53 3.14 -14.80
CA ASN A 295 -3.22 3.57 -14.32
C ASN A 295 -3.30 4.87 -13.52
N ALA A 296 -4.00 5.87 -14.04
CA ALA A 296 -4.20 7.14 -13.33
C ALA A 296 -4.88 6.94 -11.97
N ARG A 297 -5.96 6.14 -11.93
CA ARG A 297 -6.69 5.82 -10.69
C ARG A 297 -5.80 5.09 -9.68
N ARG A 298 -5.03 4.12 -10.14
CA ARG A 298 -4.14 3.30 -9.30
C ARG A 298 -3.00 4.13 -8.70
N LYS A 299 -2.31 4.95 -9.52
CA LYS A 299 -1.24 5.84 -9.05
C LYS A 299 -1.75 6.86 -8.03
N LEU A 300 -2.93 7.44 -8.26
CA LEU A 300 -3.55 8.36 -7.30
C LEU A 300 -3.83 7.66 -5.95
N LYS A 301 -4.45 6.47 -5.97
CA LYS A 301 -4.70 5.68 -4.75
C LYS A 301 -3.40 5.31 -4.02
N GLY A 302 -2.36 4.90 -4.76
CA GLY A 302 -1.04 4.55 -4.21
C GLY A 302 -0.30 5.74 -3.60
N ALA A 303 -0.35 6.91 -4.25
CA ALA A 303 0.24 8.15 -3.74
C ALA A 303 -0.43 8.62 -2.45
N ILE A 304 -1.77 8.53 -2.37
CA ILE A 304 -2.54 8.85 -1.15
C ILE A 304 -2.10 7.91 -0.01
N LEU A 305 -2.08 6.60 -0.24
CA LEU A 305 -1.67 5.62 0.78
C LEU A 305 -0.21 5.83 1.23
N THR A 306 0.69 6.15 0.30
CA THR A 306 2.11 6.42 0.61
C THR A 306 2.26 7.69 1.43
N THR A 307 1.48 8.73 1.11
CA THR A 307 1.44 9.98 1.88
C THR A 307 0.96 9.70 3.31
N MET A 308 -0.14 8.97 3.48
CA MET A 308 -0.67 8.53 4.79
C MET A 308 0.35 7.69 5.59
N LEU A 309 1.16 6.86 4.93
CA LEU A 309 2.19 6.06 5.59
C LEU A 309 3.47 6.87 5.91
N ALA A 310 3.80 7.86 5.09
CA ALA A 310 4.98 8.70 5.25
C ALA A 310 4.80 9.73 6.38
N THR A 311 3.61 10.35 6.51
CA THR A 311 3.25 11.20 7.66
C THR A 311 3.33 10.41 8.97
N ARG A 312 2.93 9.14 8.97
CA ARG A 312 3.08 8.22 10.10
C ARG A 312 4.53 7.98 10.56
N ASN A 313 5.51 8.07 9.65
CA ASN A 313 6.94 7.76 9.90
C ASN A 313 7.81 8.96 10.29
N PHE A 314 7.32 10.19 10.11
CA PHE A 314 8.03 11.42 10.51
C PHE A 314 7.70 11.85 11.94
N SER A 315 6.51 11.53 12.46
CA SER A 315 6.11 11.76 13.87
C SER A 315 6.96 11.01 14.91
N SER A 316 7.92 10.15 14.51
CA SER A 316 8.67 9.25 15.41
C SER A 316 10.17 9.56 15.59
N LYS A 317 10.71 10.66 15.04
CA LYS A 317 12.16 10.96 15.11
C LYS A 317 12.49 12.38 15.58
N SER A 318 12.30 12.63 16.88
CA SER A 318 12.91 13.72 17.66
C SER A 318 12.69 13.33 19.14
N LEU A 319 13.61 12.80 19.94
CA LEU A 319 14.95 13.24 20.32
C LEU A 319 15.69 12.05 20.99
N LEU A 320 16.98 11.90 20.73
CA LEU A 320 17.89 11.14 21.60
C LEU A 320 19.17 11.97 21.78
N SER A 321 19.40 12.44 23.00
CA SER A 321 20.70 12.90 23.46
C SER A 321 20.81 12.75 24.99
N LYS A 322 21.85 12.02 25.39
CA LYS A 322 22.59 11.98 26.68
C LYS A 322 22.11 11.05 27.82
N LYS A 323 22.98 10.03 28.06
CA LYS A 323 23.71 9.66 29.32
C LYS A 323 22.90 9.65 30.64
N THR A 324 23.00 8.72 31.59
CA THR A 324 24.01 7.71 31.99
C THR A 324 23.43 6.90 33.17
N ASP A 325 23.95 5.68 33.34
CA ASP A 325 24.15 4.91 34.60
C ASP A 325 23.00 4.34 35.46
N ALA A 326 23.11 3.01 35.61
CA ALA A 326 23.12 2.21 36.85
C ALA A 326 21.91 1.33 37.25
N LYS A 327 22.27 0.03 37.34
CA LYS A 327 21.87 -1.02 38.31
C LYS A 327 20.53 -1.78 38.20
N ARG A 328 20.67 -3.02 37.68
CA ARG A 328 20.31 -4.35 38.25
C ARG A 328 19.13 -4.42 39.25
N ARG A 329 18.12 -5.24 38.93
CA ARG A 329 17.99 -6.64 39.43
C ARG A 329 16.83 -7.40 38.75
N SER A 330 17.10 -8.67 38.53
CA SER A 330 16.31 -9.74 37.90
C SER A 330 15.23 -10.34 38.82
N VAL A 331 14.06 -10.71 38.27
CA VAL A 331 13.38 -11.99 38.57
C VAL A 331 12.64 -12.45 37.31
N GLN A 332 12.65 -13.77 37.11
CA GLN A 332 12.27 -14.53 35.92
C GLN A 332 11.00 -15.33 36.25
N SER A 333 9.99 -15.32 35.39
CA SER A 333 9.02 -16.43 35.29
C SER A 333 8.36 -16.47 33.91
N LEU A 334 8.13 -17.70 33.48
CA LEU A 334 7.84 -18.18 32.13
C LEU A 334 6.37 -18.07 31.70
N ALA A 335 6.21 -18.17 30.37
CA ALA A 335 5.12 -18.82 29.61
C ALA A 335 4.09 -17.91 28.90
N ASP A 336 4.26 -17.89 27.57
CA ASP A 336 3.29 -17.95 26.46
C ASP A 336 1.81 -17.66 26.75
N GLY A 337 1.07 -16.90 25.95
CA GLY A 337 1.32 -16.40 24.61
C GLY A 337 0.07 -15.70 24.08
N ASN A 338 0.13 -15.35 22.79
CA ASN A 338 -0.92 -14.72 21.97
C ASN A 338 -0.95 -13.18 22.03
N SER A 339 -0.13 -12.55 21.18
CA SER A 339 -0.17 -11.11 20.93
C SER A 339 -0.51 -10.88 19.46
N THR A 340 -1.79 -10.59 19.22
CA THR A 340 -2.29 -9.96 18.01
C THR A 340 -1.59 -8.61 17.83
N SER A 341 -0.92 -8.43 16.69
CA SER A 341 -0.22 -7.19 16.36
C SER A 341 -1.23 -6.07 16.08
N SER A 342 -1.35 -5.14 17.01
CA SER A 342 -2.18 -3.93 16.93
C SER A 342 -1.70 -3.01 15.81
N ILE A 343 -2.59 -2.76 14.84
CA ILE A 343 -2.43 -1.78 13.76
C ILE A 343 -3.06 -0.47 14.23
N SER A 344 -2.26 0.58 14.48
CA SER A 344 -2.78 1.93 14.65
C SER A 344 -3.45 2.37 13.35
N SER A 345 -4.76 2.50 13.36
CA SER A 345 -5.61 2.84 12.22
C SER A 345 -6.78 3.69 12.70
N VAL A 346 -6.98 4.85 12.07
CA VAL A 346 -8.24 5.58 12.19
C VAL A 346 -9.28 4.70 11.50
N THR A 347 -10.17 4.12 12.29
CA THR A 347 -11.21 3.20 11.81
C THR A 347 -12.53 3.97 11.76
N LEU A 348 -13.17 4.04 10.60
CA LEU A 348 -14.54 4.51 10.47
C LEU A 348 -15.49 3.34 10.73
N MET A 349 -16.43 3.48 11.65
CA MET A 349 -17.58 2.59 11.78
C MET A 349 -18.84 3.39 11.45
N GLN A 350 -19.47 3.07 10.32
CA GLN A 350 -20.79 3.60 9.97
C GLN A 350 -21.86 2.72 10.61
N GLY A 351 -22.60 3.28 11.57
CA GLY A 351 -23.85 2.71 12.05
C GLY A 351 -24.94 2.93 11.00
N SER A 352 -25.49 1.84 10.46
CA SER A 352 -26.61 1.87 9.53
C SER A 352 -27.92 2.05 10.29
N ALA A 353 -28.46 3.27 10.27
CA ALA A 353 -29.89 3.55 10.43
C ALA A 353 -30.19 4.97 9.90
N GLU A 354 -30.84 5.06 8.73
CA GLU A 354 -32.03 5.90 8.50
C GLU A 354 -32.37 6.03 7.00
N GLY A 355 -33.66 5.81 6.70
CA GLY A 355 -34.47 6.46 5.67
C GLY A 355 -33.93 6.64 4.25
N SER A 356 -34.43 5.83 3.32
CA SER A 356 -34.32 6.00 1.88
C SER A 356 -34.87 7.34 1.38
N ILE A 357 -33.97 8.25 1.00
CA ILE A 357 -34.16 9.30 0.00
C ILE A 357 -32.95 9.18 -0.94
N VAL A 358 -33.17 9.16 -2.25
CA VAL A 358 -32.09 9.08 -3.24
C VAL A 358 -31.25 10.36 -3.13
N GLU A 359 -30.16 10.32 -2.36
CA GLU A 359 -29.21 11.43 -2.27
C GLU A 359 -28.44 11.54 -3.60
N ASP A 360 -28.44 12.73 -4.16
CA ASP A 360 -27.68 13.11 -5.36
C ASP A 360 -26.19 12.75 -5.19
N ASP A 361 -25.59 12.14 -6.20
CA ASP A 361 -24.19 11.70 -6.20
C ASP A 361 -23.23 12.89 -5.94
N GLU A 362 -23.61 14.10 -6.37
CA GLU A 362 -22.85 15.32 -6.09
C GLU A 362 -22.87 15.68 -4.58
N VAL A 363 -24.04 15.59 -3.95
CA VAL A 363 -24.21 15.83 -2.51
C VAL A 363 -23.38 14.82 -1.71
N LYS A 364 -23.37 13.56 -2.13
CA LYS A 364 -22.57 12.50 -1.51
C LYS A 364 -21.06 12.77 -1.64
N ALA A 365 -20.61 13.20 -2.82
CA ALA A 365 -19.20 13.57 -3.05
C ALA A 365 -18.76 14.74 -2.16
N ARG A 366 -19.61 15.77 -2.03
CA ARG A 366 -19.34 16.93 -1.17
C ARG A 366 -19.31 16.55 0.31
N LYS A 367 -20.24 15.71 0.79
CA LYS A 367 -20.18 15.18 2.16
C LYS A 367 -18.87 14.42 2.42
N GLN A 368 -18.42 13.61 1.46
CA GLN A 368 -17.16 12.87 1.56
C GLN A 368 -15.92 13.78 1.56
N GLU A 369 -15.96 14.91 0.85
CA GLU A 369 -14.92 15.94 0.90
C GLU A 369 -14.77 16.52 2.31
N ILE A 370 -15.88 16.90 2.96
CA ILE A 370 -15.90 17.43 4.34
C ILE A 370 -15.36 16.40 5.34
N ILE A 371 -15.71 15.12 5.19
CA ILE A 371 -15.17 14.03 6.02
C ILE A 371 -13.65 13.96 5.87
N ARG A 372 -13.11 13.93 4.63
CA ARG A 372 -11.65 13.88 4.40
C ARG A 372 -10.90 15.06 5.01
N MET A 373 -11.45 16.27 4.87
CA MET A 373 -10.85 17.46 5.46
C MET A 373 -10.81 17.38 6.98
N THR A 374 -11.85 16.79 7.59
CA THR A 374 -11.95 16.59 9.03
C THR A 374 -10.96 15.54 9.52
N GLU A 375 -10.78 14.44 8.78
CA GLU A 375 -9.75 13.44 9.05
C GLU A 375 -8.34 14.04 9.00
N ASN A 376 -8.05 14.84 7.96
CA ASN A 376 -6.76 15.52 7.82
C ASN A 376 -6.51 16.50 8.98
N LEU A 377 -7.52 17.27 9.39
CA LEU A 377 -7.42 18.17 10.54
C LEU A 377 -7.12 17.40 11.84
N ILE A 378 -7.84 16.30 12.11
CA ILE A 378 -7.62 15.45 13.30
C ILE A 378 -6.22 14.82 13.27
N GLU A 379 -5.74 14.45 12.09
CA GLU A 379 -4.37 13.95 11.89
C GLU A 379 -3.34 15.03 12.26
N CYS A 380 -3.55 16.28 11.84
CA CYS A 380 -2.67 17.41 12.23
C CYS A 380 -2.60 17.56 13.76
N ILE A 381 -3.74 17.48 14.45
CA ILE A 381 -3.80 17.53 15.92
C ILE A 381 -3.05 16.35 16.53
N THR A 382 -3.30 15.13 16.04
CA THR A 382 -2.71 13.90 16.58
C THR A 382 -1.19 13.87 16.40
N ASN A 383 -0.68 14.45 15.31
CA ASN A 383 0.74 14.56 15.02
C ASN A 383 1.41 15.81 15.63
N ALA A 384 0.66 16.66 16.33
CA ALA A 384 1.12 17.97 16.80
C ALA A 384 1.75 18.83 15.69
N ASP A 385 1.24 18.74 14.45
CA ASP A 385 1.68 19.54 13.31
C ASP A 385 0.89 20.86 13.22
N TYR A 386 1.40 21.87 13.92
CA TYR A 386 0.76 23.19 13.95
C TYR A 386 0.82 23.92 12.59
N GLU A 387 1.86 23.67 11.78
CA GLU A 387 2.00 24.33 10.48
C GLU A 387 0.94 23.82 9.50
N ALA A 388 0.69 22.51 9.45
CA ALA A 388 -0.40 21.96 8.66
C ALA A 388 -1.77 22.38 9.21
N TYR A 389 -1.94 22.38 10.54
CA TYR A 389 -3.18 22.80 11.20
C TYR A 389 -3.58 24.24 10.83
N THR A 390 -2.62 25.18 10.83
CA THR A 390 -2.86 26.59 10.45
C THR A 390 -3.19 26.78 8.97
N LYS A 391 -2.82 25.83 8.09
CA LYS A 391 -3.24 25.86 6.67
C LYS A 391 -4.69 25.44 6.47
N ILE A 392 -5.26 24.71 7.43
CA ILE A 392 -6.63 24.17 7.37
C ILE A 392 -7.60 25.07 8.17
N CYS A 393 -7.17 25.65 9.28
CA CYS A 393 -8.02 26.53 10.09
C CYS A 393 -7.93 27.99 9.62
N GLU A 394 -9.03 28.72 9.76
CA GLU A 394 -9.03 30.17 9.59
C GLU A 394 -8.21 30.84 10.72
N PRO A 395 -7.38 31.87 10.43
CA PRO A 395 -6.64 32.59 11.47
C PRO A 395 -7.54 33.17 12.59
N GLY A 396 -8.78 33.55 12.25
CA GLY A 396 -9.80 34.04 13.18
C GLY A 396 -10.79 32.97 13.66
N MET A 397 -10.43 31.69 13.58
CA MET A 397 -11.31 30.59 14.00
C MET A 397 -11.75 30.77 15.46
N THR A 398 -13.02 30.45 15.74
CA THR A 398 -13.56 30.42 17.11
C THR A 398 -13.60 29.01 17.66
N ALA A 399 -13.37 28.84 18.95
CA ALA A 399 -13.37 27.52 19.59
C ALA A 399 -14.11 27.53 20.93
N PHE A 400 -14.92 26.49 21.16
CA PHE A 400 -15.50 26.17 22.46
C PHE A 400 -15.03 24.76 22.86
N GLU A 401 -14.19 24.66 23.88
CA GLU A 401 -13.62 23.37 24.29
C GLU A 401 -13.44 23.30 25.81
N PRO A 402 -13.35 22.09 26.42
CA PRO A 402 -13.28 21.93 27.87
C PRO A 402 -12.16 22.75 28.52
N GLU A 403 -11.04 22.89 27.82
CA GLU A 403 -9.87 23.63 28.28
C GLU A 403 -10.07 25.15 28.31
N ALA A 404 -11.06 25.67 27.57
CA ALA A 404 -11.45 27.07 27.62
C ALA A 404 -12.32 27.41 28.84
N LEU A 405 -12.65 26.41 29.68
CA LEU A 405 -13.40 26.56 30.93
C LEU A 405 -14.73 27.33 30.76
N GLY A 406 -15.45 27.01 29.68
CA GLY A 406 -16.74 27.63 29.35
C GLY A 406 -16.67 28.95 28.61
N ASN A 407 -15.47 29.42 28.23
CA ASN A 407 -15.28 30.63 27.44
C ASN A 407 -15.19 30.33 25.94
N LEU A 408 -15.63 31.27 25.10
CA LEU A 408 -15.37 31.24 23.68
C LEU A 408 -13.96 31.78 23.41
N VAL A 409 -13.13 30.96 22.77
CA VAL A 409 -11.77 31.31 22.35
C VAL A 409 -11.80 31.85 20.93
N TYR A 410 -10.99 32.88 20.66
CA TYR A 410 -10.82 33.47 19.34
C TYR A 410 -9.36 33.36 18.88
N GLY A 411 -9.18 32.96 17.64
CA GLY A 411 -7.88 32.88 16.98
C GLY A 411 -7.08 31.62 17.32
N MET A 412 -5.84 31.58 16.85
CA MET A 412 -5.02 30.38 16.83
C MET A 412 -4.02 30.26 17.98
N ASP A 413 -3.90 31.30 18.83
CA ASP A 413 -2.90 31.36 19.89
C ASP A 413 -3.17 30.37 21.02
N PHE A 414 -4.45 30.17 21.36
CA PHE A 414 -4.85 29.19 22.36
C PHE A 414 -4.44 27.77 21.93
N HIS A 415 -4.77 27.39 20.70
CA HIS A 415 -4.36 26.09 20.15
C HIS A 415 -2.84 25.97 20.04
N ARG A 416 -2.13 27.04 19.62
CA ARG A 416 -0.65 27.05 19.55
C ARG A 416 -0.02 26.57 20.84
N PHE A 417 -0.53 27.05 21.98
CA PHE A 417 -0.05 26.64 23.29
C PHE A 417 -0.11 25.12 23.50
N TYR A 418 -1.20 24.44 23.11
CA TYR A 418 -1.33 22.98 23.23
C TYR A 418 -0.41 22.23 22.29
N PHE A 419 -0.27 22.71 21.05
CA PHE A 419 0.67 22.13 20.08
C PHE A 419 2.11 22.22 20.59
N GLU A 420 2.49 23.33 21.22
CA GLU A 420 3.84 23.53 21.75
C GLU A 420 4.10 22.77 23.07
N HIS A 421 3.10 22.68 23.96
CA HIS A 421 3.32 22.29 25.36
C HIS A 421 2.62 21.01 25.83
N ALA A 422 1.50 20.61 25.21
CA ALA A 422 0.65 19.50 25.67
C ALA A 422 0.74 18.27 24.75
N LEU A 423 0.60 18.47 23.44
CA LEU A 423 0.56 17.38 22.46
C LEU A 423 1.96 16.81 22.16
N THR A 424 3.00 17.64 22.19
CA THR A 424 4.41 17.25 21.97
C THR A 424 5.02 16.40 23.09
N LYS A 425 4.44 16.39 24.29
CA LYS A 425 4.98 15.66 25.47
C LYS A 425 4.34 14.29 25.72
N ASN A 426 3.25 13.94 25.02
CA ASN A 426 2.58 12.64 25.14
C ASN A 426 3.13 11.63 24.11
N SER A 427 4.34 11.09 24.36
CA SER A 427 5.02 10.16 23.44
C SER A 427 4.45 8.72 23.39
N LYS A 428 3.23 8.50 23.89
CA LYS A 428 2.60 7.18 23.93
C LYS A 428 1.65 6.99 22.74
N ALA A 429 1.61 5.76 22.21
CA ALA A 429 0.74 5.40 21.10
C ALA A 429 -0.72 5.75 21.41
N THR A 430 -1.29 6.63 20.59
CA THR A 430 -2.66 7.10 20.70
C THR A 430 -3.41 6.69 19.45
N ASN A 431 -4.50 5.94 19.60
CA ASN A 431 -5.39 5.57 18.51
C ASN A 431 -6.62 6.47 18.53
N THR A 432 -6.98 7.07 17.39
CA THR A 432 -8.19 7.89 17.27
C THR A 432 -9.20 7.19 16.38
N THR A 433 -10.46 7.11 16.81
CA THR A 433 -11.58 6.53 16.06
C THR A 433 -12.70 7.55 15.95
N ILE A 434 -13.26 7.74 14.76
CA ILE A 434 -14.38 8.63 14.51
C ILE A 434 -15.63 7.77 14.32
N LEU A 435 -16.64 8.00 15.15
CA LEU A 435 -17.92 7.31 15.10
C LEU A 435 -19.00 8.24 14.61
N ASN A 436 -19.88 7.70 13.75
CA ASN A 436 -21.09 8.35 13.25
C ASN A 436 -20.89 9.81 12.82
N PRO A 437 -20.00 10.09 11.84
CA PRO A 437 -19.88 11.44 11.31
C PRO A 437 -21.16 11.85 10.57
N HIS A 438 -21.80 12.91 11.03
CA HIS A 438 -22.97 13.53 10.40
C HIS A 438 -22.57 14.84 9.75
N VAL A 439 -22.64 14.88 8.42
CA VAL A 439 -22.34 16.07 7.62
C VAL A 439 -23.60 16.74 7.14
N HIS A 440 -23.71 18.04 7.40
CA HIS A 440 -24.76 18.90 6.86
C HIS A 440 -24.14 19.96 5.94
N LEU A 441 -24.57 19.98 4.68
CA LEU A 441 -24.16 21.01 3.72
C LEU A 441 -25.11 22.20 3.84
N LEU A 442 -24.54 23.40 3.90
CA LEU A 442 -25.24 24.68 3.98
C LEU A 442 -24.92 25.50 2.72
N GLY A 443 -25.58 25.18 1.61
CA GLY A 443 -25.28 25.77 0.30
C GLY A 443 -23.99 25.23 -0.32
N GLU A 444 -23.34 26.03 -1.17
CA GLU A 444 -22.12 25.62 -1.90
C GLU A 444 -20.83 25.79 -1.08
N ASP A 445 -20.78 26.79 -0.21
CA ASP A 445 -19.55 27.23 0.43
C ASP A 445 -19.54 27.08 1.96
N ALA A 446 -20.53 26.41 2.54
CA ALA A 446 -20.54 26.13 3.98
C ALA A 446 -21.01 24.70 4.27
N ALA A 447 -20.46 24.11 5.34
CA ALA A 447 -20.89 22.83 5.87
C ALA A 447 -20.54 22.74 7.36
N TYR A 448 -21.24 21.88 8.09
CA TYR A 448 -20.75 21.45 9.40
C TYR A 448 -20.77 19.93 9.50
N ILE A 449 -19.90 19.41 10.35
CA ILE A 449 -19.79 18.00 10.67
C ILE A 449 -19.79 17.82 12.17
N ALA A 450 -20.64 16.91 12.66
CA ALA A 450 -20.68 16.48 14.04
C ALA A 450 -20.31 14.99 14.13
N TYR A 451 -19.48 14.62 15.10
CA TYR A 451 -19.02 13.25 15.28
C TYR A 451 -18.62 12.97 16.72
N ILE A 452 -18.56 11.68 17.06
CA ILE A 452 -17.97 11.23 18.32
C ILE A 452 -16.54 10.79 18.05
N ARG A 453 -15.58 11.34 18.79
CA ARG A 453 -14.18 10.96 18.74
C ARG A 453 -13.85 10.09 19.95
N LEU A 454 -13.35 8.89 19.68
CA LEU A 454 -12.72 8.05 20.70
C LEU A 454 -11.20 8.16 20.58
N THR A 455 -10.54 8.44 21.70
CA THR A 455 -9.10 8.54 21.82
C THR A 455 -8.61 7.48 22.80
N GLN A 456 -7.92 6.46 22.29
CA GLN A 456 -7.41 5.34 23.08
C GLN A 456 -5.91 5.53 23.27
N CYS A 457 -5.46 5.63 24.50
CA CYS A 457 -4.04 5.84 24.82
C CYS A 457 -3.64 5.05 26.06
N ILE A 458 -2.34 5.01 26.35
CA ILE A 458 -1.82 4.47 27.61
C ILE A 458 -1.65 5.63 28.58
N ASP A 459 -2.30 5.56 29.74
CA ASP A 459 -2.21 6.58 30.78
C ASP A 459 -0.81 6.62 31.43
N ARG A 460 -0.61 7.49 32.43
CA ARG A 460 0.68 7.60 33.14
C ARG A 460 1.06 6.35 33.93
N ASN A 461 0.08 5.57 34.38
CA ASN A 461 0.27 4.34 35.13
C ASN A 461 0.57 3.13 34.22
N GLY A 462 0.54 3.32 32.90
CA GLY A 462 0.75 2.23 31.95
C GLY A 462 -0.53 1.46 31.61
N MET A 463 -1.68 1.93 32.06
CA MET A 463 -2.97 1.31 31.80
C MET A 463 -3.58 1.85 30.50
N PRO A 464 -4.19 0.99 29.67
CA PRO A 464 -4.95 1.45 28.52
C PRO A 464 -6.23 2.16 28.97
N VAL A 465 -6.45 3.35 28.44
CA VAL A 465 -7.64 4.17 28.68
C VAL A 465 -8.28 4.57 27.36
N THR A 466 -9.60 4.73 27.37
CA THR A 466 -10.37 5.27 26.24
C THR A 466 -11.09 6.54 26.69
N LEU A 467 -10.85 7.63 25.99
CA LEU A 467 -11.49 8.93 26.19
C LEU A 467 -12.49 9.16 25.06
N GLN A 468 -13.65 9.73 25.42
CA GLN A 468 -14.68 10.14 24.46
C GLN A 468 -14.80 11.66 24.46
N SER A 469 -14.96 12.23 23.27
CA SER A 469 -15.35 13.62 23.08
C SER A 469 -16.31 13.75 21.91
N GLU A 470 -17.36 14.53 22.08
CA GLU A 470 -18.27 14.92 21.01
C GLU A 470 -17.73 16.20 20.36
N GLU A 471 -17.49 16.17 19.05
CA GLU A 471 -16.89 17.29 18.32
C GLU A 471 -17.81 17.76 17.20
N THR A 472 -17.93 19.08 17.04
CA THR A 472 -18.56 19.74 15.90
C THR A 472 -17.55 20.67 15.25
N ARG A 473 -17.45 20.61 13.92
CA ARG A 473 -16.61 21.51 13.12
C ARG A 473 -17.44 22.19 12.06
N VAL A 474 -17.24 23.49 11.91
CA VAL A 474 -17.86 24.30 10.86
C VAL A 474 -16.79 24.65 9.83
N TRP A 475 -17.11 24.35 8.58
CA TRP A 475 -16.27 24.53 7.42
C TRP A 475 -16.85 25.60 6.51
N GLN A 476 -15.99 26.49 6.03
CA GLN A 476 -16.35 27.49 5.02
C GLN A 476 -15.36 27.45 3.87
N LYS A 477 -15.85 27.49 2.64
CA LYS A 477 -15.04 27.56 1.43
C LYS A 477 -14.80 29.02 1.09
N ARG A 478 -13.52 29.41 0.97
CA ARG A 478 -13.08 30.74 0.53
C ARG A 478 -11.99 30.56 -0.53
N ASP A 479 -12.11 31.28 -1.64
CA ASP A 479 -11.19 31.16 -2.79
C ASP A 479 -10.98 29.71 -3.26
N GLY A 480 -12.07 28.93 -3.28
CA GLY A 480 -12.05 27.52 -3.68
C GLY A 480 -11.47 26.56 -2.63
N LYS A 481 -11.01 27.06 -1.47
CA LYS A 481 -10.38 26.26 -0.41
C LYS A 481 -11.26 26.24 0.84
N TRP A 482 -11.50 25.04 1.36
CA TRP A 482 -12.19 24.88 2.64
C TRP A 482 -11.29 25.22 3.83
N GLN A 483 -11.86 25.94 4.79
CA GLN A 483 -11.22 26.29 6.06
C GLN A 483 -12.14 26.02 7.23
N CYS A 484 -11.58 25.52 8.34
CA CYS A 484 -12.32 25.36 9.59
C CYS A 484 -12.45 26.72 10.28
N VAL A 485 -13.68 27.20 10.46
CA VAL A 485 -13.98 28.55 10.98
C VAL A 485 -14.53 28.52 12.40
N HIS A 486 -15.10 27.39 12.83
CA HIS A 486 -15.54 27.16 14.20
C HIS A 486 -15.32 25.71 14.63
N PHE A 487 -15.00 25.54 15.90
CA PHE A 487 -14.83 24.25 16.54
C PHE A 487 -15.54 24.23 17.90
N HIS A 488 -16.29 23.16 18.16
CA HIS A 488 -16.86 22.89 19.47
C HIS A 488 -16.50 21.46 19.88
N ARG A 489 -15.94 21.29 21.06
CA ARG A 489 -15.77 19.99 21.72
C ARG A 489 -16.44 19.95 23.08
N SER A 490 -17.14 18.85 23.32
CA SER A 490 -17.71 18.46 24.61
C SER A 490 -17.07 17.16 25.11
N GLY A 491 -17.23 16.89 26.41
CA GLY A 491 -16.69 15.68 27.04
C GLY A 491 -15.30 15.88 27.63
N SER A 492 -14.39 14.94 27.37
CA SER A 492 -13.07 14.90 28.01
C SER A 492 -12.05 15.90 27.40
N PRO A 493 -11.12 16.46 28.21
CA PRO A 493 -10.04 17.29 27.70
C PRO A 493 -9.06 16.50 26.80
N SER A 494 -8.34 17.20 25.93
CA SER A 494 -7.31 16.67 25.01
C SER A 494 -6.18 15.92 25.71
N CYS A 495 -5.98 16.19 27.00
CA CYS A 495 -5.03 15.50 27.85
C CYS A 495 -5.73 15.08 29.15
N PRO A 496 -5.52 13.83 29.62
CA PRO A 496 -5.98 13.43 30.94
C PRO A 496 -5.49 14.43 31.99
N ALA A 497 -6.38 14.85 32.89
CA ALA A 497 -6.03 15.72 34.01
C ALA A 497 -4.86 15.11 34.81
N LYS A 498 -4.01 16.01 35.33
CA LYS A 498 -2.70 15.67 35.90
C LYS A 498 -2.75 14.72 37.08
#